data_AF-A0A060BTN6-F1
#
_entry.id   AF-A0A060BTN6-F1
#
_cell.length_a   1.000
_cell.length_b   1.000
_cell.length_c   1.000
_cell.angle_alpha   90.00
_cell.angle_beta   90.00
_cell.angle_gamma   90.00
#
_symmetry.space_group_name_H-M   'P 1'
#
loop_
_entity.id
_entity.type
_entity.pdbx_description
1 polymer ?
#
loop_
_entity_poly.entity_id
_entity_poly.type
_entity_poly.pdbx_seq_one_letter_code
_entity_poly.pdbx_strand_id
1 'polypeptide(L)' 'MLTILPLQDWMSVDDKWRLRPEQEERINVPAISNYYWRYRMQMSLEALIERHETNNKIREMVKKCKTD' A
#
# COMPACT_ATOMS: atom_id res chain seq x y z
N MET A 1 -18.70 5.25 9.89
CA MET A 1 -17.45 6.05 9.82
C MET A 1 -16.63 5.54 8.64
N LEU A 2 -15.96 6.42 7.89
CA LEU A 2 -15.15 6.04 6.71
C LEU A 2 -13.67 6.07 7.06
N THR A 3 -12.92 5.07 6.59
CA THR A 3 -11.46 5.00 6.69
C THR A 3 -10.87 4.83 5.29
N ILE A 4 -9.92 5.68 4.94
CA ILE A 4 -9.19 5.63 3.66
C ILE A 4 -7.72 5.41 3.99
N LEU A 5 -7.14 4.37 3.40
CA LEU A 5 -5.72 4.07 3.51
C LEU A 5 -5.11 4.03 2.11
N PRO A 6 -3.98 4.72 1.87
CA PRO A 6 -3.19 4.59 0.65
C PRO A 6 -2.84 3.13 0.34
N LEU A 7 -2.71 2.81 -0.94
CA LEU A 7 -2.32 1.46 -1.35
C LEU A 7 -0.91 1.11 -0.86
N GLN A 8 0.00 2.08 -0.74
CA GLN A 8 1.36 1.85 -0.21
C GLN A 8 1.34 1.33 1.23
N ASP A 9 0.44 1.85 2.06
CA ASP A 9 0.31 1.42 3.45
C ASP A 9 -0.24 -0.02 3.51
N TRP A 10 -1.18 -0.37 2.64
CA TRP A 10 -1.65 -1.75 2.50
C TRP A 10 -0.54 -2.71 2.09
N MET A 11 0.35 -2.30 1.18
CA MET A 11 1.50 -3.11 0.78
C MET A 11 2.54 -3.27 1.89
N SER A 12 2.58 -2.34 2.84
CA SER A 12 3.51 -2.34 3.97
C SER A 12 3.04 -3.18 5.16
N VAL A 13 1.86 -3.82 5.07
CA VAL A 13 1.32 -4.72 6.11
C VAL A 13 2.18 -5.98 6.31
N ASP A 14 3.05 -6.29 5.34
CA ASP A 14 3.94 -7.45 5.35
C ASP A 14 5.34 -6.99 4.94
N ASP A 15 6.28 -7.06 5.89
CA ASP A 15 7.66 -6.58 5.74
C ASP A 15 8.42 -7.24 4.59
N LYS A 16 8.00 -8.45 4.17
CA LYS A 16 8.55 -9.13 2.99
C LYS A 16 8.43 -8.27 1.72
N TRP A 17 7.50 -7.31 1.72
CA TRP A 17 7.16 -6.49 0.56
C TRP A 17 7.44 -5.02 0.74
N ARG A 18 8.11 -4.63 1.82
CA ARG A 18 8.66 -3.29 1.94
C ARG A 18 9.97 -3.22 1.13
N LEU A 19 9.84 -3.09 -0.19
CA LEU A 19 10.99 -3.18 -1.11
C LEU A 19 11.67 -1.84 -1.37
N ARG A 20 11.13 -0.72 -0.85
CA ARG A 20 11.68 0.62 -1.08
C ARG A 20 11.78 1.46 0.19
N PRO A 21 12.75 2.39 0.26
CA PRO A 21 12.78 3.45 1.26
C PRO A 21 11.49 4.28 1.23
N GLU A 22 11.05 4.78 2.37
CA GLU A 22 9.79 5.55 2.48
C GLU A 22 9.77 6.79 1.56
N GLN A 23 10.93 7.40 1.31
CA GLN A 23 11.06 8.57 0.45
C GLN A 23 10.70 8.25 -1.01
N GLU A 24 10.96 7.02 -1.45
CA GLU A 24 10.64 6.56 -2.81
C GLU A 24 9.15 6.17 -2.96
N GLU A 25 8.45 5.90 -1.86
CA GLU A 25 7.02 5.59 -1.87
C GLU A 25 6.12 6.83 -1.86
N ARG A 26 6.70 7.99 -1.57
CA ARG A 26 6.01 9.28 -1.61
C ARG A 26 5.71 9.69 -3.05
N ILE A 27 4.43 9.68 -3.39
CA ILE A 27 3.93 10.15 -4.69
C ILE A 27 4.29 11.62 -4.92
N ASN A 28 4.27 12.44 -3.85
CA ASN A 28 4.53 13.87 -3.95
C ASN A 28 5.22 14.48 -2.74
N VAL A 29 5.99 15.54 -3.03
CA VAL A 29 6.56 16.47 -2.06
C VAL A 29 6.03 17.87 -2.39
N PRO A 30 5.02 18.38 -1.67
CA PRO A 30 4.35 19.65 -2.03
C PRO A 30 5.28 20.87 -2.10
N ALA A 31 6.37 20.87 -1.34
CA ALA A 31 7.36 21.95 -1.34
C ALA A 31 8.18 22.03 -2.65
N ILE A 32 8.16 20.98 -3.48
CA ILE A 32 8.91 20.90 -4.72
C ILE A 32 7.89 21.05 -5.87
N SER A 33 7.74 22.26 -6.41
CA SER A 33 6.74 22.53 -7.46
C SER A 33 6.90 21.63 -8.69
N ASN A 34 8.13 21.24 -9.02
CA ASN A 34 8.44 20.34 -10.14
C ASN A 34 8.61 18.88 -9.69
N TYR A 35 7.96 18.47 -8.60
CA TYR A 35 8.00 17.07 -8.18
C TYR A 35 7.25 16.22 -9.20
N TYR A 36 7.96 15.29 -9.82
CA TYR A 36 7.39 14.43 -10.84
C TYR A 36 6.53 13.34 -10.21
N TRP A 37 5.21 13.41 -10.43
CA TRP A 37 4.18 12.45 -10.01
C TRP A 37 4.31 11.08 -10.71
N ARG A 38 5.47 10.46 -10.61
CA ARG A 38 5.88 9.28 -11.38
C ARG A 38 5.90 7.99 -10.56
N TYR A 39 5.40 8.03 -9.33
CA TYR A 39 5.31 6.83 -8.51
C TYR A 39 4.60 5.69 -9.27
N ARG A 40 5.15 4.50 -9.09
CA ARG A 40 4.64 3.23 -9.62
C ARG A 40 4.71 2.20 -8.51
N MET A 41 3.69 1.36 -8.43
CA MET A 41 3.73 0.20 -7.55
C MET A 41 4.91 -0.69 -7.92
N GLN A 42 5.51 -1.30 -6.91
CA GLN A 42 6.66 -2.21 -7.06
C GLN A 42 6.31 -3.55 -7.75
N MET A 43 5.03 -3.80 -8.03
CA MET A 43 4.55 -5.02 -8.66
C MET A 43 3.37 -4.73 -9.59
N SER A 44 3.10 -5.67 -10.50
CA SER A 44 1.92 -5.62 -11.37
C SER A 44 0.65 -6.02 -10.61
N LEU A 45 -0.51 -5.78 -11.23
CA LEU A 45 -1.80 -6.17 -10.64
C LEU A 45 -1.98 -7.69 -10.62
N GLU A 46 -1.47 -8.40 -11.63
CA GLU A 46 -1.48 -9.86 -11.70
C GLU A 46 -0.69 -10.45 -10.53
N ALA A 47 0.52 -9.94 -10.30
CA ALA A 47 1.33 -10.33 -9.16
C ALA A 47 0.67 -9.97 -7.81
N LEU A 48 -0.19 -8.95 -7.77
CA LEU A 48 -0.97 -8.60 -6.58
C LEU A 48 -2.13 -9.57 -6.32
N ILE A 49 -2.83 -10.01 -7.37
CA ILE A 49 -3.95 -10.96 -7.28
C ILE A 49 -3.48 -12.31 -6.71
N GLU A 50 -2.32 -12.78 -7.16
CA GLU A 50 -1.73 -14.07 -6.74
C GLU A 50 -1.19 -14.06 -5.29
N ARG A 51 -1.17 -12.91 -4.60
CA ARG A 51 -0.66 -12.78 -3.21
C ARG A 51 -1.69 -13.15 -2.17
N HIS A 52 -2.14 -14.40 -2.19
CA HIS A 52 -3.21 -14.87 -1.32
C HIS A 52 -2.92 -14.70 0.17
N GLU A 53 -1.67 -14.89 0.64
CA GLU A 53 -1.31 -14.75 2.06
C GLU A 53 -1.54 -13.32 2.56
N THR A 54 -0.94 -12.32 1.91
CA THR A 54 -1.09 -10.89 2.27
C THR A 54 -2.54 -10.44 2.08
N ASN A 55 -3.19 -10.83 0.98
CA ASN A 55 -4.59 -10.48 0.70
C ASN A 55 -5.55 -11.04 1.76
N ASN A 56 -5.31 -12.26 2.23
CA ASN A 56 -6.09 -12.87 3.31
C ASN A 56 -5.84 -12.17 4.65
N LYS A 57 -4.59 -11.83 4.98
CA LYS A 57 -4.24 -11.07 6.19
C LYS A 57 -5.01 -9.74 6.25
N ILE A 58 -4.99 -8.97 5.16
CA ILE A 58 -5.73 -7.70 5.03
C ILE A 58 -7.23 -7.94 5.20
N ARG A 59 -7.79 -8.97 4.53
CA ARG A 59 -9.21 -9.32 4.65
C ARG A 59 -9.61 -9.62 6.10
N GLU A 60 -8.79 -10.37 6.83
CA GLU A 60 -9.07 -10.68 8.24
C GLU A 60 -8.96 -9.44 9.15
N MET A 61 -8.01 -8.54 8.89
CA MET A 61 -7.94 -7.25 9.60
C MET A 61 -9.23 -6.44 9.39
N VAL A 62 -9.69 -6.32 8.14
CA VAL A 62 -10.92 -5.59 7.80
C VAL A 62 -12.16 -6.24 8.45
N LYS A 63 -12.24 -7.58 8.48
CA LYS A 63 -13.33 -8.29 9.14
C LYS A 63 -13.37 -8.00 10.64
N LYS A 64 -12.22 -8.10 11.33
CA LYS A 64 -12.13 -7.83 12.76
C LYS A 64 -12.68 -6.45 13.11
N CYS A 65 -12.24 -5.41 12.38
CA CYS A 65 -12.71 -4.04 12.60
C CYS A 65 -14.21 -3.79 12.35
N LYS A 66 -14.94 -4.73 11.73
CA LYS A 66 -16.40 -4.63 11.54
C LYS A 66 -17.21 -5.31 12.65
N THR A 67 -16.55 -6.10 13.49
CA THR A 67 -17.20 -6.93 14.51
C THR A 67 -17.10 -6.32 15.93
N ASP A 68 -16.46 -5.16 16.03
CA ASP A 68 -16.43 -4.26 17.19
C ASP A 68 -17.33 -3.04 16.90
#